data_AF-A0A832ZPN2-F1
#
_entry.id   AF-A0A832ZPN2-F1
#
_cell.length_a   1.000
_cell.length_b   1.000
_cell.length_c   1.000
_cell.angle_alpha   90.00
_cell.angle_beta   90.00
_cell.angle_gamma   90.00
#
_symmetry.space_group_name_H-M   'P 1'
#
loop_
_entity.id
_entity.type
_entity.pdbx_description
1 polymer ?
#
loop_
_entity_poly.entity_id
_entity_poly.type
_entity_poly.pdbx_seq_one_letter_code
_entity_poly.pdbx_strand_id
1 'polypeptide(L)' 'MVAEPGDVVEIFKDGVKYRGAVLPKTEEIPADVLLVKLENGYNIGVRITPGTEV' A
#
# COMPACT_ATOMS: atom_id res chain seq x y z
N MET A 1 -5.41 8.88 -7.60
CA MET A 1 -3.97 8.72 -7.87
C MET A 1 -3.76 7.33 -8.44
N VAL A 2 -2.92 7.16 -9.44
CA VAL A 2 -2.53 5.81 -9.93
C VAL A 2 -1.11 5.59 -9.44
N ALA A 3 -0.95 4.77 -8.41
CA ALA A 3 0.37 4.33 -7.95
C ALA A 3 0.69 3.01 -8.64
N GLU A 4 1.87 2.93 -9.25
CA GLU A 4 2.34 1.77 -10.01
C GLU A 4 3.34 0.95 -9.17
N PRO A 5 3.53 -0.35 -9.47
CA PRO A 5 4.58 -1.13 -8.83
C PRO A 5 5.95 -0.45 -8.92
N GLY A 6 6.59 -0.24 -7.78
CA GLY A 6 7.85 0.49 -7.65
C GLY A 6 7.72 1.91 -7.11
N ASP A 7 6.53 2.53 -7.18
CA ASP A 7 6.29 3.86 -6.62
C ASP A 7 6.45 3.85 -5.10
N VAL A 8 7.09 4.88 -4.56
CA VAL A 8 7.16 5.08 -3.11
C VAL A 8 5.96 5.90 -2.68
N VAL A 9 5.15 5.34 -1.79
CA VAL A 9 3.91 5.95 -1.27
C VAL A 9 4.00 6.16 0.23
N GLU A 10 3.26 7.15 0.73
CA GLU A 10 3.00 7.34 2.15
C GLU A 10 1.51 7.13 2.41
N ILE A 11 1.18 6.11 3.19
CA ILE A 11 -0.20 5.74 3.47
C ILE A 11 -0.56 6.18 4.88
N PHE A 12 -1.60 7.00 5.02
CA PHE A 12 -2.22 7.32 6.29
C PHE A 12 -3.52 6.53 6.45
N LYS A 13 -3.58 5.72 7.50
CA LYS A 13 -4.76 4.93 7.83
C LYS A 13 -4.87 4.71 9.32
N ASP A 14 -6.06 4.95 9.87
CA ASP A 14 -6.38 4.73 11.29
C ASP A 14 -5.39 5.41 12.25
N GLY A 15 -4.89 6.59 11.88
CA GLY A 15 -3.90 7.35 12.65
C GLY A 15 -2.46 6.83 12.55
N VAL A 16 -2.20 5.81 11.73
CA VAL A 16 -0.88 5.24 11.48
C VAL A 16 -0.38 5.65 10.10
N LYS A 17 0.90 6.04 10.03
CA LYS A 17 1.60 6.33 8.78
C LYS A 17 2.48 5.16 8.38
N TYR A 18 2.34 4.69 7.15
CA TYR A 18 3.21 3.70 6.53
C TYR A 18 3.95 4.34 5.36
N ARG A 19 5.20 3.93 5.13
CA ARG A 19 5.99 4.37 3.98
C ARG A 19 6.69 3.18 3.35
N GLY A 20 6.62 3.08 2.02
CA GLY A 20 7.26 2.00 1.30
C GLY A 20 6.97 2.00 -0.20
N ALA A 21 7.53 1.02 -0.89
CA ALA A 21 7.36 0.85 -2.32
C ALA A 21 6.16 -0.06 -2.64
N VAL A 22 5.33 0.33 -3.60
CA VAL A 22 4.22 -0.48 -4.09
C VAL A 22 4.75 -1.75 -4.73
N LEU A 23 4.18 -2.89 -4.33
CA LEU A 23 4.50 -4.20 -4.88
C LEU A 23 3.51 -4.57 -6.00
N PRO A 24 3.94 -5.34 -7.01
CA PRO A 24 3.02 -5.91 -7.98
C PRO A 24 2.00 -6.82 -7.28
N LYS A 25 0.74 -6.81 -7.74
CA LYS A 25 -0.31 -7.69 -7.23
C LYS A 25 -0.64 -8.80 -8.23
N THR A 26 -1.04 -9.96 -7.71
CA THR A 26 -1.65 -11.05 -8.49
C THR A 26 -3.18 -10.93 -8.49
N GLU A 27 -3.87 -11.68 -9.34
CA GLU A 27 -5.35 -11.68 -9.42
C GLU A 27 -6.03 -12.19 -8.14
N GLU A 28 -5.31 -12.94 -7.31
CA GLU A 28 -5.79 -13.50 -6.04
C GLU A 28 -5.90 -12.43 -4.94
N ILE A 29 -5.22 -11.30 -5.11
CA ILE A 29 -5.24 -10.18 -4.16
C ILE A 29 -6.48 -9.33 -4.44
N PRO A 30 -7.34 -9.06 -3.44
CA PRO A 30 -8.50 -8.21 -3.61
C PRO A 30 -8.14 -6.84 -4.21
N ALA A 31 -9.02 -6.31 -5.07
CA ALA A 31 -8.74 -5.07 -5.78
C ALA A 31 -8.56 -3.85 -4.87
N ASP A 32 -9.13 -3.90 -3.67
CA ASP A 32 -9.04 -2.86 -2.65
C ASP A 32 -7.84 -3.03 -1.70
N VAL A 33 -6.89 -3.91 -1.99
CA VAL A 33 -5.67 -4.09 -1.18
C VAL A 33 -4.45 -3.58 -1.94
N LEU A 34 -3.73 -2.65 -1.33
CA LEU A 34 -2.44 -2.15 -1.79
C LEU A 34 -1.31 -2.90 -1.08
N LEU A 35 -0.45 -3.58 -1.84
CA LEU A 35 0.74 -4.24 -1.31
C LEU A 35 1.90 -3.27 -1.27
N VAL A 36 2.57 -3.17 -0.11
CA VAL A 36 3.69 -2.26 0.10
C VAL A 36 4.84 -2.98 0.79
N LYS A 37 6.05 -2.78 0.27
CA LYS A 37 7.30 -3.15 0.93
C LYS A 37 7.81 -1.98 1.74
N LEU A 38 7.79 -2.13 3.06
CA LEU A 38 8.29 -1.15 4.01
C LEU A 38 9.83 -1.07 3.94
N GLU A 39 10.37 0.05 4.42
CA GLU A 39 11.82 0.28 4.45
C GLU A 39 12.58 -0.74 5.31
N ASN A 40 11.92 -1.28 6.34
CA ASN A 40 12.48 -2.35 7.19
C ASN A 40 12.49 -3.73 6.50
N GLY A 41 12.04 -3.82 5.25
CA GLY A 41 12.06 -5.04 4.44
C GLY A 41 10.82 -5.92 4.55
N TYR A 42 9.87 -5.61 5.45
CA TYR A 42 8.61 -6.34 5.56
C TYR A 42 7.60 -5.91 4.49
N ASN A 43 6.79 -6.86 4.04
CA ASN A 43 5.68 -6.61 3.14
C ASN A 43 4.37 -6.53 3.94
N ILE A 44 3.53 -5.54 3.64
CA ILE A 44 2.20 -5.39 4.22
C ILE A 44 1.15 -5.28 3.12
N GLY A 45 -0.07 -5.72 3.44
CA GLY A 45 -1.25 -5.45 2.64
C GLY A 45 -2.13 -4.42 3.33
N VAL A 46 -2.34 -3.28 2.70
CA VAL A 46 -3.20 -2.21 3.23
C VAL A 46 -4.51 -2.21 2.46
N ARG A 47 -5.61 -2.55 3.15
CA ARG A 47 -6.96 -2.39 2.58
C ARG A 47 -7.29 -0.91 2.45
N ILE A 48 -7.51 -0.43 1.23
CA ILE A 48 -7.92 0.92 0.90
C ILE A 48 -9.40 1.09 1.24
N THR A 49 -9.69 2.02 2.13
CA THR A 49 -11.04 2.44 2.52
C THR A 49 -11.23 3.92 2.21
N PRO A 50 -12.46 4.48 2.24
CA PRO A 50 -12.68 5.91 1.99
C PRO A 50 -11.90 6.87 2.90
N GLY A 51 -11.42 6.42 4.05
CA GLY A 51 -10.58 7.21 4.97
C GLY A 51 -9.07 6.92 4.86
N THR A 52 -8.65 6.15 3.85
CA THR A 52 -7.23 5.91 3.58
C THR A 52 -6.70 6.98 2.64
N GLU A 53 -5.63 7.66 3.06
CA GLU A 53 -4.91 8.64 2.25
C GLU A 53 -3.62 7.99 1.73
N VAL A 54 -3.32 8.16 0.44
CA VAL A 54 -2.18 7.56 -0.27
C VAL A 54 -1.55 8.59 -1.20
#